data_AF-A0A5N8ABW3-F1
#
_entry.id   AF-A0A5N8ABW3-F1
#
_cell.length_a   1.000
_cell.length_b   1.000
_cell.length_c   1.000
_cell.angle_alpha   90.00
_cell.angle_beta   90.00
_cell.angle_gamma   90.00
#
_symmetry.space_group_name_H-M   'P 1'
#
loop_
_entity.id
_entity.type
_entity.pdbx_description
1 polymer ?
#
loop_
_entity_poly.entity_id
_entity_poly.type
_entity_poly.pdbx_seq_one_letter_code
_entity_poly.pdbx_strand_id
1 'polypeptide(L)'
;MTEPKPIHTLNARGNIMLEVMRDYFKLKPHHMQREIQGMRRTLEATLSKKGISYSDLRSALVPDRKRREIALVFDTTAIESDWYGLDVFERIIPLLEKKSNHSILVGDYLDRPGKIEELFSAFEESVQLRRSVEFHHPTQFYIVYINNLTDAMVRRIWKGCCSPTRSSARYFPVLKSIQNLR
;
A
#
# COMPACT_ATOMS: atom_id res chain seq x y z
N MET A 1 34.40 -2.78 -13.79
CA MET A 1 32.93 -2.77 -13.59
C MET A 1 32.67 -2.63 -12.10
N THR A 2 31.82 -1.69 -11.68
CA THR A 2 31.40 -1.58 -10.26
C THR A 2 30.56 -2.79 -9.89
N GLU A 3 30.79 -3.35 -8.70
CA GLU A 3 30.00 -4.49 -8.21
C GLU A 3 28.50 -4.19 -8.16
N PRO A 4 27.63 -5.20 -8.42
CA PRO A 4 26.20 -5.05 -8.29
C PRO A 4 25.83 -4.73 -6.84
N LYS A 5 25.08 -3.66 -6.64
CA LYS A 5 24.55 -3.33 -5.31
C LYS A 5 23.25 -4.14 -5.04
N PRO A 6 22.87 -4.39 -3.77
CA PRO A 6 21.67 -5.15 -3.41
C PRO A 6 20.37 -4.36 -3.60
N ILE A 7 19.39 -4.91 -4.33
CA ILE A 7 18.09 -4.27 -4.60
C ILE A 7 17.08 -4.81 -3.58
N HIS A 8 16.41 -3.92 -2.84
CA HIS A 8 15.46 -4.31 -1.79
C HIS A 8 14.22 -4.98 -2.35
N THR A 9 13.62 -4.40 -3.40
CA THR A 9 12.41 -4.92 -4.04
C THR A 9 12.45 -4.62 -5.53
N LEU A 10 12.02 -5.59 -6.34
CA LEU A 10 11.86 -5.44 -7.79
C LEU A 10 10.45 -5.90 -8.15
N ASN A 11 9.58 -4.96 -8.55
CA ASN A 11 8.28 -5.31 -9.12
C ASN A 11 8.46 -5.64 -10.61
N ALA A 12 8.51 -6.94 -10.93
CA ALA A 12 8.57 -7.39 -12.32
C ALA A 12 7.18 -7.43 -12.99
N ARG A 13 6.12 -7.74 -12.22
CA ARG A 13 4.76 -7.96 -12.74
C ARG A 13 4.14 -6.70 -13.37
N GLY A 14 4.38 -5.54 -12.78
CA GLY A 14 3.86 -4.26 -13.28
C GLY A 14 4.84 -3.49 -14.17
N ASN A 15 6.02 -4.05 -14.44
CA ASN A 15 7.10 -3.32 -15.09
C ASN A 15 7.27 -3.78 -16.54
N ILE A 16 6.42 -3.23 -17.41
CA ILE A 16 6.38 -3.49 -18.86
C ILE A 16 7.76 -3.34 -19.50
N MET A 17 8.58 -2.40 -19.02
CA MET A 17 9.92 -2.16 -19.56
C MET A 17 10.81 -3.41 -19.48
N LEU A 18 10.76 -4.15 -18.37
CA LEU A 18 11.59 -5.36 -18.21
C LEU A 18 11.17 -6.47 -19.19
N GLU A 19 9.87 -6.61 -19.44
CA GLU A 19 9.33 -7.58 -20.39
C GLU A 19 9.69 -7.19 -21.82
N VAL A 20 9.50 -5.91 -22.19
CA VAL A 20 9.87 -5.38 -23.52
C VAL A 20 11.36 -5.57 -23.79
N MET A 21 12.22 -5.25 -22.82
CA MET A 21 13.66 -5.48 -22.93
C MET A 21 14.04 -6.94 -23.18
N ARG A 22 13.40 -7.87 -22.46
CA ARG A 22 13.67 -9.30 -22.58
C ARG A 22 13.12 -9.87 -23.88
N ASP A 23 11.87 -9.59 -24.21
CA ASP A 23 11.12 -10.32 -25.23
C ASP A 23 11.22 -9.66 -26.61
N TYR A 24 11.09 -8.33 -26.65
CA TYR A 24 11.18 -7.58 -27.91
C TYR A 24 12.63 -7.33 -28.30
N PHE A 25 13.43 -6.76 -27.40
CA PHE A 25 14.84 -6.44 -27.66
C PHE A 25 15.79 -7.64 -27.48
N LYS A 26 15.29 -8.78 -26.99
CA LYS A 26 16.06 -10.03 -26.83
C LYS A 26 17.34 -9.83 -26.01
N LEU A 27 17.29 -8.96 -25.00
CA LEU A 27 18.46 -8.66 -24.18
C LEU A 27 18.90 -9.89 -23.39
N LYS A 28 20.19 -10.23 -23.52
CA LYS A 28 20.81 -11.31 -22.75
C LYS A 28 20.78 -10.98 -21.24
N PRO A 29 20.75 -11.99 -20.34
CA PRO A 29 20.64 -11.77 -18.89
C PRO A 29 21.67 -10.79 -18.29
N HIS A 30 22.93 -10.81 -18.75
CA HIS A 30 23.95 -9.89 -18.27
C HIS A 30 23.69 -8.43 -18.70
N HIS A 31 23.11 -8.20 -19.88
CA HIS A 31 22.69 -6.87 -20.31
C HIS A 31 21.48 -6.41 -19.48
N MET A 32 20.49 -7.28 -19.25
CA MET A 32 19.37 -6.99 -18.35
C MET A 32 19.84 -6.57 -16.95
N GLN A 33 20.79 -7.31 -16.38
CA GLN A 33 21.35 -6.99 -15.07
C GLN A 33 22.06 -5.62 -15.07
N ARG A 34 22.81 -5.30 -16.14
CA ARG A 34 23.47 -4.01 -16.29
C ARG A 34 22.47 -2.86 -16.32
N GLU A 35 21.36 -3.02 -17.03
CA GLU A 35 20.28 -2.03 -17.13
C GLU A 35 19.55 -1.84 -15.80
N ILE A 36 19.21 -2.93 -15.11
CA ILE A 36 18.60 -2.89 -13.77
C ILE A 36 19.51 -2.16 -12.77
N GLN A 37 20.82 -2.46 -12.79
CA GLN A 37 21.79 -1.75 -11.94
C GLN A 37 21.97 -0.29 -12.37
N GLY A 38 21.84 0.03 -13.66
CA GLY A 38 21.79 1.39 -14.18
C GLY A 38 20.63 2.19 -13.59
N MET A 39 19.40 1.65 -13.71
CA MET A 39 18.20 2.25 -13.12
C MET A 39 18.35 2.46 -11.61
N ARG A 40 18.90 1.47 -10.91
CA ARG A 40 19.14 1.55 -9.46
C ARG A 40 20.14 2.66 -9.10
N ARG A 41 21.20 2.87 -9.88
CA ARG A 41 22.13 4.00 -9.68
C ARG A 41 21.44 5.35 -9.89
N THR A 42 20.62 5.48 -10.92
CA THR A 42 19.84 6.70 -11.19
C THR A 42 18.87 7.00 -10.04
N LEU A 43 18.21 5.97 -9.51
CA LEU A 43 17.36 6.08 -8.33
C LEU A 43 18.16 6.56 -7.10
N GLU A 44 19.28 5.92 -6.78
CA GLU A 44 20.14 6.32 -5.66
C GLU A 44 20.60 7.78 -5.78
N ALA A 45 21.03 8.22 -6.97
CA ALA A 45 21.42 9.60 -7.20
C ALA A 45 20.26 10.58 -6.99
N THR A 46 19.04 10.20 -7.40
CA THR A 46 17.83 11.01 -7.21
C THR A 46 17.42 11.11 -5.74
N LEU A 47 17.48 9.99 -5.00
CA LEU A 47 17.20 9.96 -3.56
C LEU A 47 18.22 10.77 -2.76
N SER A 48 19.51 10.65 -3.11
CA SER A 48 20.59 11.38 -2.43
C SER A 48 20.44 12.90 -2.56
N LYS A 49 19.98 13.41 -3.71
CA LYS A 49 19.62 14.83 -3.89
C LYS A 49 18.52 15.32 -2.94
N LYS A 50 17.67 14.40 -2.45
CA LYS A 50 16.63 14.67 -1.45
C LYS A 50 17.07 14.38 -0.01
N GLY A 51 18.35 14.02 0.20
CA GLY A 51 18.86 13.61 1.51
C GLY A 51 18.37 12.24 1.99
N ILE A 52 17.86 11.40 1.08
CA ILE A 52 17.32 10.07 1.41
C ILE A 52 18.34 9.01 1.00
N SER A 53 18.72 8.13 1.93
CA SER A 53 19.51 6.94 1.60
C SER A 53 18.59 5.79 1.15
N TYR A 54 18.96 5.11 0.05
CA TYR A 54 18.24 3.93 -0.42
C TYR A 54 18.21 2.80 0.63
N SER A 55 19.28 2.65 1.41
CA SER A 55 19.37 1.64 2.48
C SER A 55 18.28 1.80 3.54
N ASP A 56 17.86 3.04 3.78
CA ASP A 56 16.93 3.38 4.86
C ASP A 56 15.49 3.06 4.45
N LEU A 57 15.23 2.89 3.16
CA LEU A 57 13.93 2.49 2.61
C LEU A 57 13.66 1.00 2.77
N ARG A 58 14.63 0.19 3.23
CA ARG A 58 14.47 -1.26 3.40
C ARG A 58 13.23 -1.61 4.22
N SER A 59 12.97 -0.87 5.31
CA SER A 59 11.82 -1.10 6.19
C SER A 59 10.46 -0.77 5.55
N ALA A 60 10.43 0.02 4.47
CA ALA A 60 9.22 0.23 3.68
C ALA A 60 9.10 -0.78 2.54
N LEU A 61 10.23 -1.14 1.91
CA LEU A 61 10.21 -1.90 0.65
C LEU A 61 10.19 -3.42 0.86
N VAL A 62 10.80 -3.93 1.93
CA VAL A 62 10.96 -5.38 2.17
C VAL A 62 9.99 -5.83 3.27
N PRO A 63 9.06 -6.76 3.00
CA PRO A 63 8.17 -7.29 4.03
C PRO A 63 8.94 -7.95 5.18
N ASP A 64 8.51 -7.69 6.42
CA ASP A 64 9.05 -8.29 7.65
C ASP A 64 7.99 -9.15 8.34
N ARG A 65 8.27 -10.45 8.47
CA ARG A 65 7.36 -11.45 9.06
C ARG A 65 7.06 -11.18 10.54
N LYS A 66 7.88 -10.39 11.24
CA LYS A 66 7.66 -9.99 12.64
C LYS A 66 6.79 -8.73 12.77
N ARG A 67 6.46 -8.09 11.65
CA ARG A 67 5.65 -6.88 11.61
C ARG A 67 4.23 -7.21 11.18
N ARG A 68 3.36 -6.22 11.36
CA ARG A 68 1.95 -6.29 10.99
C ARG A 68 1.73 -5.61 9.65
N GLU A 69 0.76 -6.13 8.93
CA GLU A 69 0.20 -5.52 7.73
C GLU A 69 -1.28 -5.29 7.98
N ILE A 70 -1.77 -4.12 7.59
CA ILE A 70 -3.17 -3.74 7.80
C ILE A 70 -3.73 -3.19 6.49
N ALA A 71 -4.99 -3.49 6.22
CA ALA A 71 -5.78 -2.85 5.18
C ALA A 71 -6.91 -2.08 5.85
N LEU A 72 -6.85 -0.75 5.76
CA LEU A 72 -7.83 0.21 6.23
C LEU A 72 -8.87 0.40 5.13
N VAL A 73 -10.14 0.11 5.38
CA VAL A 73 -11.20 0.29 4.38
C VAL A 73 -12.07 1.48 4.75
N PHE A 74 -12.28 2.39 3.80
CA PHE A 74 -13.07 3.60 3.96
C PHE A 74 -14.29 3.54 3.05
N ASP A 75 -15.46 3.81 3.62
CA ASP A 75 -16.69 3.98 2.85
C ASP A 75 -16.71 5.37 2.22
N THR A 76 -16.61 5.43 0.89
CA THR A 76 -16.58 6.66 0.10
C THR A 76 -17.93 7.38 0.09
N THR A 77 -19.05 6.67 0.26
CA THR A 77 -20.40 7.30 0.32
C THR A 77 -20.59 8.14 1.57
N ALA A 78 -19.75 7.88 2.58
CA ALA A 78 -19.74 8.59 3.84
C ALA A 78 -18.83 9.85 3.80
N ILE A 79 -18.22 10.12 2.64
CA ILE A 79 -17.26 11.20 2.38
C ILE A 79 -17.92 12.22 1.45
N GLU A 80 -17.93 13.48 1.86
CA GLU A 80 -18.59 14.55 1.10
C GLU A 80 -17.73 15.04 -0.08
N SER A 81 -16.43 14.79 -0.02
CA SER A 81 -15.45 15.19 -1.03
C SER A 81 -15.32 14.11 -2.11
N ASP A 82 -15.45 14.51 -3.38
CA ASP A 82 -15.09 13.67 -4.53
C ASP A 82 -13.61 13.28 -4.53
N TRP A 83 -12.77 14.06 -3.82
CA TRP A 83 -11.36 13.75 -3.56
C TRP A 83 -11.19 12.97 -2.26
N TYR A 84 -11.96 11.89 -2.09
CA TYR A 84 -11.96 11.08 -0.88
C TYR A 84 -10.57 10.58 -0.45
N GLY A 85 -9.65 10.37 -1.40
CA GLY A 85 -8.27 10.03 -1.12
C GLY A 85 -7.55 11.09 -0.26
N LEU A 86 -7.76 12.38 -0.56
CA LEU A 86 -7.20 13.48 0.23
C LEU A 86 -7.77 13.47 1.64
N ASP A 87 -9.09 13.43 1.78
CA ASP A 87 -9.80 13.37 3.07
C ASP A 87 -9.33 12.18 3.94
N VAL A 88 -9.03 11.05 3.32
CA VAL A 88 -8.49 9.88 4.00
C VAL A 88 -7.05 10.12 4.45
N PHE A 89 -6.18 10.65 3.58
CA PHE A 89 -4.77 10.87 3.91
C PHE A 89 -4.54 12.02 4.91
N GLU A 90 -5.39 13.05 4.91
CA GLU A 90 -5.36 14.09 5.95
C GLU A 90 -5.57 13.51 7.36
N ARG A 91 -6.28 12.39 7.46
CA ARG A 91 -6.46 11.65 8.73
C ARG A 91 -5.34 10.67 9.01
N ILE A 92 -4.82 9.97 8.00
CA ILE A 92 -3.79 8.93 8.18
C ILE A 92 -2.42 9.54 8.45
N ILE A 93 -2.00 10.56 7.69
CA ILE A 93 -0.64 11.12 7.75
C ILE A 93 -0.27 11.56 9.18
N PRO A 94 -1.12 12.29 9.94
CA PRO A 94 -0.80 12.67 11.34
C PRO A 94 -0.63 11.50 12.31
N LEU A 95 -1.16 10.31 11.97
CA LEU A 95 -1.07 9.11 12.79
C LEU A 95 0.22 8.33 12.54
N LEU A 96 0.90 8.59 11.43
CA LEU A 96 2.23 8.06 11.14
C LEU A 96 3.30 8.87 11.90
N GLU A 97 4.42 8.24 12.20
CA GLU A 97 5.54 8.92 12.83
C GLU A 97 6.31 9.73 11.77
N LYS A 98 6.61 11.00 12.05
CA LYS A 98 7.29 11.89 11.06
C LYS A 98 8.64 11.35 10.56
N LYS A 99 9.29 10.48 11.35
CA LYS A 99 10.60 9.90 11.05
C LYS A 99 10.52 8.41 10.69
N SER A 100 9.34 7.88 10.41
CA SER A 100 9.17 6.48 9.96
C SER A 100 9.07 6.39 8.44
N ASN A 101 9.44 5.22 7.91
CA ASN A 101 9.29 4.88 6.50
C ASN A 101 8.17 3.85 6.37
N HIS A 102 7.23 4.12 5.46
CA HIS A 102 6.08 3.25 5.20
C HIS A 102 5.93 3.02 3.70
N SER A 103 5.61 1.78 3.32
CA SER A 103 5.02 1.51 2.01
C SER A 103 3.51 1.49 2.18
N ILE A 104 2.85 2.36 1.42
CA ILE A 104 1.40 2.51 1.43
C ILE A 104 0.92 2.20 0.02
N LEU A 105 -0.03 1.27 -0.09
CA LEU A 105 -0.75 0.98 -1.33
C LEU A 105 -2.20 1.40 -1.16
N VAL A 106 -2.77 1.99 -2.19
CA VAL A 106 -4.15 2.46 -2.16
C VAL A 106 -4.89 2.07 -3.43
N GLY A 107 -6.20 1.95 -3.32
CA GLY A 107 -7.07 1.72 -4.47
C GLY A 107 -8.49 1.42 -4.04
N ASP A 108 -9.38 1.48 -5.01
CA ASP A 108 -10.79 1.16 -4.81
C ASP A 108 -11.00 -0.35 -4.85
N TYR A 109 -12.02 -0.80 -4.12
CA TYR A 109 -12.52 -2.15 -4.24
C TYR A 109 -13.28 -2.29 -5.55
N LEU A 110 -12.70 -3.04 -6.49
CA LEU A 110 -13.26 -3.22 -7.82
C LEU A 110 -14.02 -4.54 -7.92
N ASP A 111 -15.11 -4.51 -8.67
CA ASP A 111 -15.91 -5.70 -8.96
C ASP A 111 -15.29 -6.57 -10.06
N ARG A 112 -15.80 -7.81 -10.14
CA ARG A 112 -15.80 -8.60 -11.38
C ARG A 112 -17.25 -8.85 -11.78
N PRO A 113 -17.64 -8.56 -13.03
CA PRO A 113 -19.01 -8.74 -13.49
C PRO A 113 -19.60 -10.11 -13.10
N GLY A 114 -20.74 -10.08 -12.40
CA GLY A 114 -21.47 -11.29 -11.97
C GLY A 114 -20.92 -11.98 -10.71
N LYS A 115 -19.97 -11.37 -9.98
CA LYS A 115 -19.40 -11.94 -8.73
C LYS A 115 -19.56 -11.06 -7.51
N ILE A 116 -20.38 -10.02 -7.59
CA ILE A 116 -20.50 -8.99 -6.55
C ILE A 116 -20.86 -9.56 -5.17
N GLU A 117 -21.83 -10.46 -5.09
CA GLU A 117 -22.28 -11.08 -3.84
C GLU A 117 -21.19 -11.98 -3.23
N GLU A 118 -20.53 -12.81 -4.05
CA GLU A 118 -19.39 -13.65 -3.63
C GLU A 118 -18.24 -12.78 -3.09
N LEU A 119 -17.91 -11.71 -3.82
CA LEU A 119 -16.83 -10.79 -3.50
C LEU A 119 -17.12 -10.02 -2.21
N PHE A 120 -18.33 -9.48 -2.08
CA PHE A 120 -18.77 -8.78 -0.88
C PHE A 120 -18.84 -9.72 0.34
N SER A 121 -19.34 -10.96 0.18
CA SER A 121 -19.35 -11.93 1.28
C SER A 121 -17.93 -12.26 1.73
N ALA A 122 -17.01 -12.53 0.79
CA ALA A 122 -15.61 -12.77 1.11
C ALA A 122 -14.92 -11.55 1.74
N PHE A 123 -15.35 -10.34 1.36
CA PHE A 123 -14.94 -9.10 1.98
C PHE A 123 -15.44 -9.05 3.43
N GLU A 124 -16.74 -9.21 3.69
CA GLU A 124 -17.31 -9.22 5.05
C GLU A 124 -16.65 -10.25 5.97
N GLU A 125 -16.41 -11.46 5.48
CA GLU A 125 -15.69 -12.51 6.24
C GLU A 125 -14.24 -12.13 6.55
N SER A 126 -13.61 -11.37 5.65
CA SER A 126 -12.21 -10.98 5.73
C SER A 126 -11.95 -9.77 6.62
N VAL A 127 -13.00 -9.01 6.94
CA VAL A 127 -12.87 -7.66 7.48
C VAL A 127 -13.53 -7.55 8.85
N GLN A 128 -12.80 -6.98 9.81
CA GLN A 128 -13.39 -6.61 11.08
C GLN A 128 -14.12 -5.27 10.93
N LEU A 129 -15.41 -5.34 10.63
CA LEU A 129 -16.29 -4.19 10.57
C LEU A 129 -16.52 -3.63 11.98
N ARG A 130 -16.28 -2.32 12.14
CA ARG A 130 -16.52 -1.62 13.41
C ARG A 130 -17.96 -1.09 13.53
N ARG A 131 -18.67 -1.02 12.42
CA ARG A 131 -20.05 -0.55 12.28
C ARG A 131 -20.72 -1.42 11.22
N SER A 132 -22.04 -1.50 11.26
CA SER A 132 -22.80 -1.95 10.08
C SER A 132 -22.50 -1.02 8.91
N VAL A 133 -22.22 -1.59 7.76
CA VAL A 133 -22.04 -0.87 6.50
C VAL A 133 -23.19 -1.30 5.60
N GLU A 134 -23.88 -0.33 5.02
CA GLU A 134 -24.87 -0.62 3.99
C GLU A 134 -24.14 -0.69 2.66
N PHE A 135 -24.14 -1.87 2.05
CA PHE A 135 -23.46 -2.09 0.78
C PHE A 135 -24.36 -1.68 -0.38
N HIS A 136 -23.91 -0.70 -1.15
CA HIS A 136 -24.63 -0.19 -2.32
C HIS A 136 -23.96 -0.61 -3.64
N HIS A 137 -22.63 -0.53 -3.71
CA HIS A 137 -21.87 -0.91 -4.90
C HIS A 137 -20.41 -1.26 -4.57
N PRO A 138 -19.69 -2.02 -5.41
CA PRO A 138 -18.34 -2.51 -5.12
C PRO A 138 -17.34 -1.38 -4.92
N THR A 139 -17.40 -0.36 -5.77
CA THR A 139 -16.51 0.80 -5.73
C THR A 139 -16.77 1.75 -4.55
N GLN A 140 -17.71 1.42 -3.66
CA GLN A 140 -17.99 2.17 -2.44
C GLN A 140 -16.77 2.20 -1.50
N PHE A 141 -15.92 1.19 -1.56
CA PHE A 141 -14.81 1.05 -0.62
C PHE A 141 -13.48 1.50 -1.19
N TYR A 142 -12.87 2.47 -0.52
CA TYR A 142 -11.48 2.86 -0.75
C TYR A 142 -10.56 2.19 0.28
N ILE A 143 -9.52 1.51 -0.17
CA ILE A 143 -8.66 0.70 0.68
C ILE A 143 -7.26 1.32 0.76
N VAL A 144 -6.76 1.49 1.99
CA VAL A 144 -5.38 1.89 2.28
C VAL A 144 -4.66 0.75 2.98
N TYR A 145 -3.77 0.09 2.26
CA TYR A 145 -2.90 -0.97 2.77
C TYR A 145 -1.56 -0.39 3.24
N ILE A 146 -1.15 -0.77 4.45
CA ILE A 146 0.11 -0.36 5.06
C ILE A 146 0.81 -1.59 5.63
N ASN A 147 2.08 -1.78 5.25
CA ASN A 147 2.89 -2.90 5.72
C ASN A 147 3.91 -2.47 6.80
N ASN A 148 4.59 -3.47 7.37
CA ASN A 148 5.73 -3.32 8.28
C ASN A 148 5.47 -2.50 9.56
N LEU A 149 4.24 -2.56 10.08
CA LEU A 149 3.82 -1.86 11.28
C LEU A 149 4.19 -2.62 12.56
N THR A 150 4.51 -1.90 13.64
CA THR A 150 4.48 -2.49 14.99
C THR A 150 3.05 -2.54 15.51
N ASP A 151 2.78 -3.36 16.52
CA ASP A 151 1.47 -3.36 17.19
C ASP A 151 1.12 -1.98 17.80
N ALA A 152 2.13 -1.22 18.24
CA ALA A 152 1.93 0.13 18.75
C ALA A 152 1.45 1.09 17.66
N MET A 153 2.05 1.00 16.45
CA MET A 153 1.63 1.80 15.30
C MET A 153 0.22 1.41 14.84
N VAL A 154 -0.08 0.11 14.77
CA VAL A 154 -1.44 -0.37 14.47
C VAL A 154 -2.44 0.19 15.47
N ARG A 155 -2.15 0.12 16.77
CA ARG A 155 -3.03 0.68 17.81
C ARG A 155 -3.22 2.19 17.68
N ARG A 156 -2.17 2.94 17.32
CA ARG A 156 -2.24 4.39 17.11
C ARG A 156 -3.12 4.74 15.91
N ILE A 157 -2.89 4.09 14.77
CA ILE A 157 -3.68 4.27 13.55
C ILE A 157 -5.14 3.91 13.83
N TRP A 158 -5.37 2.75 14.45
CA TRP A 158 -6.69 2.29 14.85
C TRP A 158 -7.39 3.34 15.73
N LYS A 159 -6.80 3.73 16.87
CA LYS A 159 -7.41 4.72 17.78
C LYS A 159 -7.62 6.10 17.12
N GLY A 160 -6.68 6.55 16.30
CA GLY A 160 -6.71 7.86 15.66
C GLY A 160 -7.84 7.98 14.63
N CYS A 161 -7.93 7.02 13.71
CA CYS A 161 -9.05 6.91 12.77
C CYS A 161 -10.39 6.68 13.48
N CYS A 162 -10.35 6.19 14.73
CA CYS A 162 -11.50 5.90 15.55
C CYS A 162 -12.02 7.07 16.40
N SER A 163 -11.33 8.22 16.43
CA SER A 163 -11.66 9.34 17.31
C SER A 163 -12.85 10.19 16.77
N PRO A 164 -13.86 10.48 17.62
CA PRO A 164 -14.98 11.35 17.23
C PRO A 164 -14.53 12.82 17.27
N THR A 165 -14.06 13.33 16.14
CA THR A 165 -13.88 14.77 15.92
C THR A 165 -14.95 15.22 14.91
N ARG A 166 -15.65 16.32 15.23
CA ARG A 166 -16.91 16.93 14.71
C ARG A 166 -17.52 16.60 13.32
N SER A 167 -16.90 15.82 12.45
CA SER A 167 -17.43 15.32 11.16
C SER A 167 -17.24 13.78 10.97
N SER A 168 -16.54 13.11 11.89
CA SER A 168 -15.97 11.76 11.70
C SER A 168 -16.87 10.57 12.04
N ALA A 169 -18.17 10.77 12.23
CA ALA A 169 -19.09 9.68 12.53
C ALA A 169 -19.27 8.68 11.37
N ARG A 170 -18.51 8.79 10.26
CA ARG A 170 -18.77 8.14 8.96
C ARG A 170 -17.61 7.32 8.36
N TYR A 171 -16.43 7.38 8.94
CA TYR A 171 -15.23 6.72 8.43
C TYR A 171 -14.80 5.67 9.44
N PHE A 172 -14.68 4.40 9.09
CA PHE A 172 -13.88 3.50 9.93
C PHE A 172 -13.06 2.54 9.10
N PRO A 173 -11.74 2.50 9.32
CA PRO A 173 -10.92 1.47 8.73
C PRO A 173 -11.36 0.11 9.26
N VAL A 174 -11.64 -0.81 8.37
CA VAL A 174 -11.44 -2.25 8.62
C VAL A 174 -9.99 -2.50 9.05
N LEU A 175 -9.74 -3.50 9.89
CA LEU A 175 -8.38 -4.03 10.11
C LEU A 175 -8.34 -5.49 9.68
N LYS A 176 -7.78 -5.79 8.52
CA LYS A 176 -7.30 -7.15 8.24
C LYS A 176 -5.84 -7.24 8.60
N SER A 177 -5.52 -7.96 9.67
CA SER A 177 -4.15 -8.43 9.92
C SER A 177 -3.85 -9.52 8.91
N ILE A 178 -3.19 -9.18 7.81
CA ILE A 178 -2.79 -10.17 6.79
C ILE A 178 -1.58 -10.92 7.34
N GLN A 179 -1.80 -11.85 8.27
CA GLN A 179 -0.74 -12.76 8.73
C GLN A 179 -0.74 -14.11 8.02
N ASN A 180 -1.78 -14.44 7.24
CA ASN A 180 -1.90 -15.75 6.56
C ASN A 180 -2.47 -15.62 5.14
N LEU A 181 -1.74 -14.99 4.22
CA LEU A 181 -1.92 -15.24 2.78
C LEU A 181 -0.63 -15.91 2.25
N ARG A 182 -0.56 -17.21 2.45
CA ARG A 182 0.23 -18.15 1.65
C ARG A 182 -0.62 -19.37 1.37
#